data_AF-A0A3D5HHG3-F1
#
_entry.id   AF-A0A3D5HHG3-F1
#
_cell.length_a   1.000
_cell.length_b   1.000
_cell.length_c   1.000
_cell.angle_alpha   90.00
_cell.angle_beta   90.00
_cell.angle_gamma   90.00
#
_symmetry.space_group_name_H-M   'P 1'
#
loop_
_entity.id
_entity.type
_entity.pdbx_description
1 polymer ?
#
loop_
_entity_poly.entity_id
_entity_poly.type
_entity_poly.pdbx_seq_one_letter_code
_entity_poly.pdbx_strand_id
1 'polypeptide(L)'
;QLDAIETATNDNSDKKSSKGQLGQALNVLKLAAKSVDREALEEEYHSLFIGMGRGELVPFGSWYLTGYLMEKPLGVLREDLLRLGFERQEGIHEPEDHAAALCEVMSMLILSEDLNENEALNFFRNHIEPWIDRFYSDLEKAEHACFYRSVGTLGAEFNRFEKQYLAMLV
;
A
#
# COMPACT_ATOMS: atom_id res chain seq x y z
N GLN A 1 0.56 -42.01 28.96
CA GLN A 1 0.03 -41.81 27.60
C GLN A 1 -0.73 -40.49 27.61
N LEU A 2 0.03 -39.42 27.40
CA LEU A 2 -0.46 -38.13 26.92
C LEU A 2 -0.50 -38.27 25.39
N ASP A 3 -1.54 -37.72 24.76
CA ASP A 3 -1.57 -37.19 23.38
C ASP A 3 -3.01 -37.20 22.88
N ALA A 4 -3.69 -36.04 22.99
CA ALA A 4 -4.82 -35.64 22.13
C ALA A 4 -5.35 -34.25 22.54
N ILE A 5 -4.50 -33.23 22.62
CA ILE A 5 -4.96 -31.83 22.59
C ILE A 5 -3.93 -31.01 21.81
N GLU A 6 -4.06 -30.99 20.49
CA GLU A 6 -3.53 -29.90 19.68
C GLU A 6 -4.21 -29.94 18.32
N THR A 7 -4.38 -28.76 17.70
CA THR A 7 -4.95 -28.48 16.37
C THR A 7 -6.40 -27.98 16.32
N ALA A 8 -6.73 -26.88 17.02
CA ALA A 8 -7.89 -26.05 16.65
C ALA A 8 -7.87 -24.57 17.10
N THR A 9 -6.79 -23.99 17.63
CA THR A 9 -6.89 -22.68 18.35
C THR A 9 -6.05 -21.50 17.88
N ASN A 10 -5.27 -21.54 16.80
CA ASN A 10 -4.39 -20.40 16.48
C ASN A 10 -4.94 -19.32 15.53
N ASP A 11 -5.91 -19.63 14.67
CA ASP A 11 -6.25 -18.70 13.56
C ASP A 11 -7.08 -17.47 13.96
N ASN A 12 -7.72 -17.50 15.14
CA ASN A 12 -8.65 -16.45 15.57
C ASN A 12 -7.98 -15.38 16.47
N SER A 13 -6.78 -15.66 17.00
CA SER A 13 -6.05 -14.74 17.86
C SER A 13 -5.29 -13.68 17.05
N ASP A 14 -4.66 -14.10 15.95
CA ASP A 14 -3.90 -13.23 15.04
C ASP A 14 -4.80 -12.25 14.29
N LYS A 15 -6.00 -12.68 13.89
CA LYS A 15 -6.99 -11.84 13.18
C LYS A 15 -7.56 -10.73 14.05
N LYS A 16 -7.83 -11.03 15.32
CA LYS A 16 -8.30 -10.06 16.32
C LYS A 16 -7.17 -9.09 16.72
N SER A 17 -5.94 -9.59 16.76
CA SER A 17 -4.73 -8.79 16.96
C SER A 17 -4.49 -7.81 15.81
N SER A 18 -4.55 -8.28 14.54
CA SER A 18 -4.35 -7.45 13.34
C SER A 18 -5.38 -6.35 13.20
N LYS A 19 -6.68 -6.63 13.38
CA LYS A 19 -7.72 -5.57 13.41
C LYS A 19 -7.48 -4.57 14.54
N GLY A 20 -6.98 -5.03 15.69
CA GLY A 20 -6.57 -4.15 16.79
C GLY A 20 -5.39 -3.24 16.43
N GLN A 21 -4.39 -3.79 15.73
CA GLN A 21 -3.19 -3.06 15.29
C GLN A 21 -3.52 -2.04 14.19
N LEU A 22 -4.34 -2.41 13.22
CA LEU A 22 -4.83 -1.48 12.19
C LEU A 22 -5.61 -0.31 12.81
N GLY A 23 -6.49 -0.59 13.77
CA GLY A 23 -7.22 0.45 14.50
C GLY A 23 -6.31 1.37 15.32
N GLN A 24 -5.23 0.84 15.89
CA GLN A 24 -4.21 1.65 16.59
C GLN A 24 -3.44 2.55 15.60
N ALA A 25 -2.99 2.00 14.47
CA ALA A 25 -2.29 2.78 13.44
C ALA A 25 -3.16 3.92 12.89
N LEU A 26 -4.46 3.67 12.68
CA LEU A 26 -5.42 4.70 12.28
C LEU A 26 -5.56 5.80 13.34
N ASN A 27 -5.57 5.45 14.62
CA ASN A 27 -5.59 6.43 15.71
C ASN A 27 -4.32 7.28 15.75
N VAL A 28 -3.15 6.69 15.48
CA VAL A 28 -1.88 7.43 15.38
C VAL A 28 -1.94 8.45 14.24
N LEU A 29 -2.38 8.02 13.04
CA LEU A 29 -2.55 8.93 11.90
C LEU A 29 -3.54 10.07 12.22
N LYS A 30 -4.67 9.74 12.87
CA LYS A 30 -5.66 10.73 13.29
C LYS A 30 -5.08 11.76 14.27
N LEU A 31 -4.21 11.35 15.18
CA LEU A 31 -3.54 12.28 16.10
C LEU A 31 -2.52 13.15 15.36
N ALA A 32 -1.70 12.56 14.48
CA ALA A 32 -0.75 13.29 13.65
C ALA A 32 -1.44 14.35 12.77
N ALA A 33 -2.58 13.99 12.15
CA ALA A 33 -3.38 14.90 11.33
C ALA A 33 -3.94 16.10 12.11
N LYS A 34 -4.14 15.96 13.43
CA LYS A 34 -4.62 17.07 14.29
C LYS A 34 -3.50 17.99 14.76
N SER A 35 -2.25 17.53 14.72
CA SER A 35 -1.10 18.24 15.26
C SER A 35 -0.24 18.91 14.19
N VAL A 36 -0.42 18.57 12.91
CA VAL A 36 0.37 19.11 11.80
C VAL A 36 -0.35 20.31 11.18
N ASP A 37 0.39 21.37 10.88
CA ASP A 37 -0.10 22.47 10.06
C ASP A 37 0.16 22.20 8.57
N ARG A 38 -0.52 22.93 7.70
CA ARG A 38 -0.48 22.71 6.25
C ARG A 38 0.90 22.97 5.66
N GLU A 39 1.59 24.02 6.11
CA GLU A 39 2.86 24.46 5.55
C GLU A 39 3.95 23.42 5.88
N ALA A 40 4.01 22.97 7.13
CA ALA A 40 4.89 21.89 7.54
C ALA A 40 4.62 20.58 6.78
N LEU A 41 3.34 20.25 6.51
CA LEU A 41 2.99 19.05 5.75
C LEU A 41 3.40 19.14 4.27
N GLU A 42 3.29 20.32 3.65
CA GLU A 42 3.76 20.58 2.28
C GLU A 42 5.29 20.46 2.19
N GLU A 43 6.03 21.00 3.17
CA GLU A 43 7.49 20.87 3.27
C GLU A 43 7.94 19.42 3.47
N GLU A 44 7.24 18.67 4.34
CA GLU A 44 7.48 17.25 4.56
C GLU A 44 7.23 16.45 3.27
N TYR A 45 6.09 16.67 2.60
CA TYR A 45 5.77 16.00 1.33
C TYR A 45 6.82 16.29 0.27
N HIS A 46 7.24 17.55 0.14
CA HIS A 46 8.28 17.94 -0.79
C HIS A 46 9.59 17.20 -0.48
N SER A 47 10.02 17.16 0.78
CA SER A 47 11.27 16.48 1.18
C SER A 47 11.22 14.98 0.89
N LEU A 48 10.09 14.33 1.18
CA LEU A 48 9.93 12.89 1.03
C LEU A 48 9.80 12.43 -0.42
N PHE A 49 9.00 13.12 -1.24
CA PHE A 49 8.55 12.59 -2.53
C PHE A 49 9.04 13.39 -3.75
N ILE A 50 9.46 14.64 -3.58
CA ILE A 50 9.87 15.52 -4.68
C ILE A 50 11.38 15.78 -4.62
N GLY A 51 11.84 16.36 -3.52
CA GLY A 51 13.23 16.74 -3.25
C GLY A 51 13.80 17.74 -4.26
N MET A 52 15.09 18.06 -4.10
CA MET A 52 15.85 18.73 -5.17
C MET A 52 16.44 17.66 -6.08
N GLY A 53 15.70 17.33 -7.14
CA GLY A 53 16.04 16.28 -8.12
C GLY A 53 15.40 14.94 -7.79
N ARG A 54 15.43 14.51 -6.53
CA ARG A 54 14.75 13.31 -6.06
C ARG A 54 14.45 13.40 -4.56
N GLY A 55 13.23 13.02 -4.17
CA GLY A 55 12.86 12.86 -2.76
C GLY A 55 13.61 11.71 -2.09
N GLU A 56 13.52 11.63 -0.76
CA GLU A 56 14.02 10.48 0.01
C GLU A 56 13.45 9.15 -0.49
N LEU A 57 12.20 9.18 -0.97
CA LEU A 57 11.44 8.05 -1.42
C LEU A 57 11.03 8.22 -2.89
N VAL A 58 10.91 7.10 -3.60
CA VAL A 58 10.42 7.06 -4.98
C VAL A 58 9.28 6.06 -5.01
N PRO A 59 8.04 6.51 -4.78
CA PRO A 59 6.88 5.66 -4.45
C PRO A 59 6.31 4.93 -5.67
N PHE A 60 7.16 4.26 -6.46
CA PHE A 60 6.81 3.58 -7.70
C PHE A 60 7.19 2.11 -7.67
N GLY A 61 6.30 1.25 -8.15
CA GLY A 61 6.53 -0.20 -8.19
C GLY A 61 7.77 -0.58 -9.00
N SER A 62 7.95 0.00 -10.20
CA SER A 62 9.14 -0.20 -11.03
C SER A 62 10.42 0.15 -10.29
N TRP A 63 10.46 1.31 -9.61
CA TRP A 63 11.59 1.71 -8.78
C TRP A 63 11.90 0.64 -7.72
N TYR A 64 10.87 0.18 -7.01
CA TYR A 64 11.10 -0.79 -5.95
C TYR A 64 11.45 -2.20 -6.47
N LEU A 65 11.00 -2.57 -7.66
CA LEU A 65 11.26 -3.91 -8.21
C LEU A 65 12.57 -4.00 -8.98
N THR A 66 13.00 -2.93 -9.64
CA THR A 66 14.15 -2.96 -10.56
C THR A 66 15.25 -1.95 -10.21
N GLY A 67 14.95 -0.95 -9.39
CA GLY A 67 15.83 0.19 -9.16
C GLY A 67 15.77 1.28 -10.23
N TYR A 68 14.84 1.18 -11.19
CA TYR A 68 14.66 2.14 -12.28
C TYR A 68 13.17 2.40 -12.53
N LEU A 69 12.83 3.64 -12.87
CA LEU A 69 11.47 4.04 -13.23
C LEU A 69 11.11 3.58 -14.65
N MET A 70 9.81 3.36 -14.88
CA MET A 70 9.24 3.04 -16.21
C MET A 70 9.79 1.76 -16.84
N GLU A 71 10.21 0.80 -16.02
CA GLU A 71 10.71 -0.50 -16.45
C GLU A 71 9.60 -1.51 -16.76
N LYS A 72 10.00 -2.72 -17.14
CA LYS A 72 9.11 -3.85 -17.47
C LYS A 72 7.90 -4.03 -16.53
N PRO A 73 7.99 -3.94 -15.19
CA PRO A 73 6.82 -4.07 -14.32
C PRO A 73 5.69 -3.10 -14.65
N LEU A 74 6.00 -1.85 -15.02
CA LEU A 74 5.00 -0.87 -15.43
C LEU A 74 4.32 -1.25 -16.75
N GLY A 75 5.06 -1.87 -17.67
CA GLY A 75 4.48 -2.41 -18.90
C GLY A 75 3.40 -3.45 -18.63
N VAL A 76 3.69 -4.40 -17.73
CA VAL A 76 2.72 -5.43 -17.30
C VAL A 76 1.52 -4.81 -16.61
N LEU A 77 1.73 -3.82 -15.73
CA LEU A 77 0.64 -3.07 -15.10
C LEU A 77 -0.28 -2.43 -16.13
N ARG A 78 0.27 -1.78 -17.17
CA ARG A 78 -0.53 -1.13 -18.22
C ARG A 78 -1.38 -2.12 -19.01
N GLU A 79 -0.83 -3.30 -19.32
CA GLU A 79 -1.59 -4.36 -19.99
C GLU A 79 -2.78 -4.83 -19.14
N ASP A 80 -2.57 -5.02 -17.83
CA ASP A 80 -3.63 -5.41 -16.90
C ASP A 80 -4.66 -4.31 -16.68
N LEU A 81 -4.24 -3.04 -16.55
CA LEU A 81 -5.16 -1.91 -16.44
C LEU A 81 -6.07 -1.80 -17.66
N LEU A 82 -5.49 -1.95 -18.86
CA LEU A 82 -6.27 -1.95 -20.11
C LEU A 82 -7.27 -3.12 -20.16
N ARG A 83 -6.85 -4.33 -19.74
CA ARG A 83 -7.71 -5.52 -19.66
C ARG A 83 -8.89 -5.32 -18.69
N LEU A 84 -8.64 -4.59 -17.60
CA LEU A 84 -9.64 -4.25 -16.58
C LEU A 84 -10.52 -3.05 -16.96
N GLY A 85 -10.24 -2.39 -18.09
CA GLY A 85 -11.01 -1.24 -18.58
C GLY A 85 -10.64 0.09 -17.93
N PHE A 86 -9.47 0.18 -17.29
CA PHE A 86 -8.95 1.44 -16.76
C PHE A 86 -8.18 2.21 -17.83
N GLU A 87 -8.34 3.53 -17.81
CA GLU A 87 -7.63 4.46 -18.66
C GLU A 87 -6.94 5.52 -17.83
N ARG A 88 -5.86 6.08 -18.38
CA ARG A 88 -5.09 7.13 -17.73
C ARG A 88 -5.90 8.44 -17.75
N GLN A 89 -5.94 9.13 -16.61
CA GLN A 89 -6.51 10.46 -16.54
C GLN A 89 -5.72 11.47 -17.38
N GLU A 90 -6.43 12.32 -18.13
CA GLU A 90 -5.81 13.41 -18.89
C GLU A 90 -5.07 14.40 -17.97
N GLY A 91 -3.90 14.85 -18.42
CA GLY A 91 -3.10 15.86 -17.70
C GLY A 91 -2.23 15.33 -16.56
N ILE A 92 -2.35 14.05 -16.18
CA ILE A 92 -1.47 13.40 -15.21
C ILE A 92 -0.26 12.82 -15.94
N HIS A 93 0.96 13.15 -15.51
CA HIS A 93 2.22 12.74 -16.15
C HIS A 93 2.97 11.67 -15.36
N GLU A 94 2.58 11.43 -14.12
CA GLU A 94 3.09 10.38 -13.25
C GLU A 94 2.79 8.99 -13.85
N PRO A 95 3.75 8.04 -13.74
CA PRO A 95 3.50 6.62 -14.04
C PRO A 95 2.37 6.00 -13.21
N GLU A 96 1.68 5.03 -13.80
CA GLU A 96 0.54 4.33 -13.21
C GLU A 96 0.92 3.43 -12.02
N ASP A 97 2.20 3.07 -11.88
CA ASP A 97 2.74 2.25 -10.79
C ASP A 97 3.07 3.06 -9.53
N HIS A 98 2.62 4.32 -9.45
CA HIS A 98 2.69 5.12 -8.23
C HIS A 98 1.82 4.50 -7.11
N ALA A 99 2.33 4.44 -5.88
CA ALA A 99 1.63 3.81 -4.74
C ALA A 99 0.18 4.31 -4.58
N ALA A 100 -0.02 5.64 -4.67
CA ALA A 100 -1.35 6.23 -4.57
C ALA A 100 -2.29 5.82 -5.73
N ALA A 101 -1.77 5.73 -6.96
CA ALA A 101 -2.55 5.31 -8.12
C ALA A 101 -2.97 3.84 -8.01
N LEU A 102 -2.09 2.97 -7.52
CA LEU A 102 -2.43 1.58 -7.25
C LEU A 102 -3.50 1.43 -6.16
N CYS A 103 -3.44 2.23 -5.09
CA CYS A 103 -4.49 2.27 -4.06
C CYS A 103 -5.83 2.73 -4.64
N GLU A 104 -5.82 3.71 -5.55
CA GLU A 104 -7.03 4.18 -6.23
C GLU A 104 -7.64 3.07 -7.10
N VAL A 105 -6.82 2.39 -7.92
CA VAL A 105 -7.27 1.26 -8.73
C VAL A 105 -7.84 0.15 -7.85
N MET A 106 -7.17 -0.21 -6.75
CA MET A 106 -7.71 -1.18 -5.78
C MET A 106 -9.05 -0.75 -5.20
N SER A 107 -9.21 0.53 -4.85
CA SER A 107 -10.49 1.06 -4.37
C SER A 107 -11.59 0.92 -5.43
N MET A 108 -11.27 1.19 -6.70
CA MET A 108 -12.23 1.03 -7.80
C MET A 108 -12.59 -0.44 -8.04
N LEU A 109 -11.62 -1.35 -7.99
CA LEU A 109 -11.83 -2.80 -8.13
C LEU A 109 -12.74 -3.34 -7.02
N ILE A 110 -12.50 -2.95 -5.76
CA ILE A 110 -13.28 -3.40 -4.60
C ILE A 110 -14.72 -2.88 -4.65
N LEU A 111 -14.93 -1.66 -5.14
CA LEU A 111 -16.25 -1.03 -5.22
C LEU A 111 -17.04 -1.39 -6.49
N SER A 112 -16.41 -2.06 -7.45
CA SER A 112 -17.05 -2.46 -8.70
C SER A 112 -17.99 -3.64 -8.48
N GLU A 113 -19.25 -3.50 -8.91
CA GLU A 113 -20.21 -4.61 -8.91
C GLU A 113 -19.99 -5.59 -10.07
N ASP A 114 -19.31 -5.15 -11.12
CA ASP A 114 -19.10 -5.90 -12.37
C ASP A 114 -17.83 -6.76 -12.34
N LEU A 115 -16.89 -6.47 -11.45
CA LEU A 115 -15.61 -7.17 -11.34
C LEU A 115 -15.66 -8.18 -10.20
N ASN A 116 -15.14 -9.39 -10.47
CA ASN A 116 -15.11 -10.43 -9.45
C ASN A 116 -14.00 -10.16 -8.41
N GLU A 117 -14.17 -10.69 -7.20
CA GLU A 117 -13.18 -10.56 -6.11
C GLU A 117 -11.79 -11.09 -6.50
N ASN A 118 -11.71 -12.01 -7.48
CA ASN A 118 -10.43 -12.53 -7.97
C ASN A 118 -9.62 -11.49 -8.76
N GLU A 119 -10.26 -10.51 -9.42
CA GLU A 119 -9.54 -9.45 -10.12
C GLU A 119 -8.80 -8.53 -9.13
N ALA A 120 -9.46 -8.14 -8.04
CA ALA A 120 -8.81 -7.39 -6.96
C ALA A 120 -7.64 -8.17 -6.33
N LEU A 121 -7.85 -9.46 -6.06
CA LEU A 121 -6.81 -10.36 -5.55
C LEU A 121 -5.60 -10.44 -6.49
N ASN A 122 -5.84 -10.68 -7.79
CA ASN A 122 -4.79 -10.81 -8.79
C ASN A 122 -4.04 -9.49 -8.97
N PHE A 123 -4.77 -8.37 -9.02
CA PHE A 123 -4.16 -7.05 -9.12
C PHE A 123 -3.25 -6.76 -7.93
N PHE A 124 -3.73 -7.00 -6.70
CA PHE A 124 -2.95 -6.82 -5.49
C PHE A 124 -1.66 -7.66 -5.50
N ARG A 125 -1.77 -8.98 -5.79
CA ARG A 125 -0.64 -9.91 -5.81
C ARG A 125 0.41 -9.55 -6.87
N ASN A 126 -0.03 -9.09 -8.04
CA ASN A 126 0.85 -8.82 -9.16
C ASN A 126 1.52 -7.44 -9.06
N HIS A 127 0.78 -6.42 -8.59
CA HIS A 127 1.17 -5.02 -8.76
C HIS A 127 1.47 -4.28 -7.46
N ILE A 128 1.05 -4.78 -6.30
CA ILE A 128 1.19 -4.10 -5.01
C ILE A 128 2.05 -4.92 -4.04
N GLU A 129 1.63 -6.16 -3.78
CA GLU A 129 2.25 -7.07 -2.83
C GLU A 129 3.76 -7.19 -2.95
N PRO A 130 4.36 -7.27 -4.16
CA PRO A 130 5.78 -7.54 -4.33
C PRO A 130 6.73 -6.46 -3.77
N TRP A 131 6.22 -5.25 -3.50
CA TRP A 131 7.08 -4.11 -3.19
C TRP A 131 6.57 -3.17 -2.10
N ILE A 132 5.25 -3.10 -1.88
CA ILE A 132 4.64 -2.04 -1.06
C ILE A 132 5.11 -2.09 0.42
N ASP A 133 5.39 -3.27 0.97
CA ASP A 133 5.90 -3.41 2.34
C ASP A 133 7.25 -2.70 2.51
N ARG A 134 8.11 -2.79 1.49
CA ARG A 134 9.41 -2.14 1.52
C ARG A 134 9.26 -0.63 1.44
N PHE A 135 8.32 -0.15 0.62
CA PHE A 135 7.98 1.26 0.56
C PHE A 135 7.51 1.81 1.91
N TYR A 136 6.58 1.14 2.59
CA TYR A 136 6.14 1.58 3.91
C TYR A 136 7.24 1.50 4.97
N SER A 137 8.07 0.45 4.96
CA SER A 137 9.25 0.36 5.84
C SER A 137 10.22 1.52 5.62
N ASP A 138 10.48 1.89 4.36
CA ASP A 138 11.36 3.02 4.04
C ASP A 138 10.72 4.34 4.48
N LEU A 139 9.41 4.50 4.29
CA LEU A 139 8.67 5.68 4.72
C LEU A 139 8.69 5.86 6.25
N GLU A 140 8.62 4.78 7.02
CA GLU A 140 8.73 4.84 8.47
C GLU A 140 10.12 5.30 8.95
N LYS A 141 11.16 4.97 8.16
CA LYS A 141 12.58 5.23 8.47
C LYS A 141 13.11 6.52 7.84
N ALA A 142 12.34 7.16 6.97
CA ALA A 142 12.73 8.39 6.31
C ALA A 142 13.04 9.50 7.33
N GLU A 143 14.10 10.26 7.04
CA GLU A 143 14.68 11.24 7.95
C GLU A 143 13.70 12.36 8.24
N HIS A 144 13.05 12.89 7.20
CA HIS A 144 12.13 14.01 7.33
C HIS A 144 10.69 13.57 7.62
N ALA A 145 10.39 12.26 7.69
CA ALA A 145 9.04 11.77 7.95
C ALA A 145 8.59 12.07 9.38
N CYS A 146 7.57 12.92 9.50
CA CYS A 146 6.89 13.29 10.75
C CYS A 146 5.42 12.83 10.69
N PHE A 147 4.58 13.48 9.87
CA PHE A 147 3.22 13.04 9.60
C PHE A 147 3.20 11.75 8.78
N TYR A 148 3.97 11.68 7.70
CA TYR A 148 3.94 10.53 6.79
C TYR A 148 4.54 9.26 7.40
N ARG A 149 5.29 9.35 8.51
CA ARG A 149 5.65 8.17 9.30
C ARG A 149 4.40 7.42 9.76
N SER A 150 3.36 8.14 10.19
CA SER A 150 2.08 7.54 10.58
C SER A 150 1.30 6.97 9.39
N VAL A 151 1.48 7.52 8.19
CA VAL A 151 0.96 6.96 6.94
C VAL A 151 1.69 5.65 6.61
N GLY A 152 3.01 5.59 6.80
CA GLY A 152 3.81 4.38 6.69
C GLY A 152 3.32 3.26 7.60
N THR A 153 3.12 3.56 8.88
CA THR A 153 2.60 2.59 9.86
C THR A 153 1.20 2.12 9.53
N LEU A 154 0.29 3.02 9.15
CA LEU A 154 -1.04 2.61 8.72
C LEU A 154 -0.99 1.73 7.47
N GLY A 155 -0.18 2.11 6.48
CA GLY A 155 -0.02 1.37 5.24
C GLY A 155 0.55 -0.03 5.45
N ALA A 156 1.55 -0.18 6.32
CA ALA A 156 2.13 -1.47 6.66
C ALA A 156 1.11 -2.40 7.35
N GLU A 157 0.38 -1.91 8.36
CA GLU A 157 -0.66 -2.70 9.02
C GLU A 157 -1.85 -3.00 8.10
N PHE A 158 -2.23 -2.06 7.23
CA PHE A 158 -3.25 -2.27 6.22
C PHE A 158 -2.84 -3.38 5.24
N ASN A 159 -1.63 -3.30 4.69
CA ASN A 159 -1.14 -4.30 3.74
C ASN A 159 -1.03 -5.70 4.37
N ARG A 160 -0.60 -5.76 5.63
CA ARG A 160 -0.58 -7.01 6.40
C ARG A 160 -1.99 -7.58 6.59
N PHE A 161 -2.96 -6.74 6.93
CA PHE A 161 -4.36 -7.16 7.03
C PHE A 161 -4.88 -7.66 5.67
N GLU A 162 -4.60 -6.91 4.59
CA GLU A 162 -5.05 -7.22 3.23
C GLU A 162 -4.51 -8.59 2.78
N LYS A 163 -3.21 -8.86 2.99
CA LYS A 163 -2.59 -10.17 2.73
C LYS A 163 -3.32 -11.32 3.44
N GLN A 164 -3.65 -11.13 4.72
CA GLN A 164 -4.36 -12.16 5.49
C GLN A 164 -5.79 -12.36 5.00
N TYR A 165 -6.48 -11.27 4.66
CA TYR A 165 -7.84 -11.30 4.15
C TYR A 165 -7.89 -12.03 2.79
N LEU A 166 -7.06 -11.59 1.85
CA LEU A 166 -6.97 -12.11 0.49
C LEU A 166 -6.47 -13.56 0.42
N ALA A 167 -5.62 -13.99 1.35
CA ALA A 167 -5.19 -15.38 1.46
C ALA A 167 -6.32 -16.35 1.83
N MET A 168 -7.42 -15.86 2.43
CA MET A 168 -8.57 -16.68 2.81
C MET A 168 -9.64 -16.80 1.73
N LEU A 169 -9.53 -16.01 0.66
CA LEU A 169 -10.42 -16.09 -0.51
C LEU A 169 -10.00 -17.19 -1.50
N VAL A 170 -8.85 -17.84 -1.26
CA VAL A 170 -8.30 -18.95 -2.05
C VAL A 170 -8.50 -20.27 -1.33
#